data_AF-A0A4R2HCA6-F1
#
_entry.id   AF-A0A4R2HCA6-F1
#
_cell.length_a   1.000
_cell.length_b   1.000
_cell.length_c   1.000
_cell.angle_alpha   90.00
_cell.angle_beta   90.00
_cell.angle_gamma   90.00
#
_symmetry.space_group_name_H-M   'P 1'
#
loop_
_entity.id
_entity.type
_entity.pdbx_description
1 polymer ?
#
loop_
_entity_poly.entity_id
_entity_poly.type
_entity_poly.pdbx_seq_one_letter_code
_entity_poly.pdbx_strand_id
1 'polypeptide(L)'
;MNYELFGLSDRLEILLSKDAACKEQEDLKETSLEAEIKRTYRALLQQACPLHQDQVRSYIQLHQQGLEQMLSRIAEHQDCQHTRKEETQVKDLSLLNAFKQEILNLLLQLKMNFPKAFRHTNPLPITLIHPFRARSGKSIQQVTSILSDKGLHPEILSAFTTMLDALINPENPISYASQEFMDHFFTTLLLKTASFGTYEEPLTLILTLIALNLNHPTCYAFCGQYFQSEISKCEHRPNQYRTLYVIRKTIDQARATSARPYDANYPPIGQALLSFIDAELKHLESINQIAADSSTVVYWKTATKST
;
A
#
# COMPACT_ATOMS: atom_id res chain seq x y z
N MET A 1 22.76 20.14 -12.86
CA MET A 1 23.78 19.56 -11.94
C MET A 1 23.27 19.76 -10.52
N ASN A 2 23.37 18.74 -9.65
CA ASN A 2 23.00 18.78 -8.23
C ASN A 2 24.21 19.25 -7.38
N TYR A 3 24.57 20.53 -7.48
CA TYR A 3 25.76 21.05 -6.80
C TYR A 3 25.62 20.98 -5.27
N GLU A 4 24.39 21.07 -4.77
CA GLU A 4 24.05 21.05 -3.35
C GLU A 4 24.33 19.69 -2.72
N LEU A 5 24.16 18.61 -3.49
CA LEU A 5 24.41 17.23 -3.04
C LEU A 5 25.87 16.78 -3.22
N PHE A 6 26.70 17.55 -3.92
CA PHE A 6 28.07 17.14 -4.27
C PHE A 6 28.89 16.76 -3.03
N GLY A 7 28.84 17.59 -1.98
CA GLY A 7 29.55 17.31 -0.72
C GLY A 7 29.03 16.06 0.01
N LEU A 8 27.75 15.70 -0.15
CA LEU A 8 27.23 14.43 0.36
C LEU A 8 27.67 13.24 -0.51
N SER A 9 27.66 13.39 -1.83
CA SER A 9 28.15 12.38 -2.77
C SER A 9 29.61 12.04 -2.51
N ASP A 10 30.49 13.03 -2.39
CA ASP A 10 31.92 12.82 -2.15
C ASP A 10 32.18 12.06 -0.84
N ARG A 11 31.45 12.43 0.21
CA ARG A 11 31.55 11.75 1.52
C ARG A 11 31.06 10.32 1.43
N LEU A 12 29.99 10.06 0.66
CA LEU A 12 29.54 8.70 0.39
C LEU A 12 30.61 7.90 -0.36
N GLU A 13 31.26 8.46 -1.38
CA GLU A 13 32.36 7.78 -2.09
C GLU A 13 33.49 7.39 -1.15
N ILE A 14 33.91 8.31 -0.27
CA ILE A 14 34.97 8.03 0.72
C ILE A 14 34.54 6.88 1.63
N LEU A 15 33.30 6.89 2.14
CA LEU A 15 32.76 5.83 3.00
C LEU A 15 32.61 4.47 2.30
N LEU A 16 32.36 4.46 0.99
CA LEU A 16 32.24 3.23 0.20
C LEU A 16 33.59 2.70 -0.30
N SER A 17 34.63 3.54 -0.31
CA SER A 17 35.98 3.18 -0.76
C SER A 17 36.72 2.36 0.30
N LYS A 18 37.39 1.28 -0.13
CA LYS A 18 38.16 0.38 0.76
C LYS A 18 39.56 0.90 1.11
N ASP A 19 40.04 1.91 0.38
CA ASP A 19 41.41 2.44 0.45
C ASP A 19 41.51 3.75 1.25
N ALA A 20 40.40 4.25 1.81
CA ALA A 20 40.42 5.45 2.65
C ALA A 20 41.16 5.15 3.96
N ALA A 21 42.46 5.45 3.97
CA ALA A 21 43.31 5.34 5.15
C ALA A 21 42.61 5.95 6.39
N CYS A 22 42.70 5.25 7.52
CA CYS A 22 42.12 5.56 8.85
C CYS A 22 42.04 7.04 9.29
N LYS A 23 42.76 7.97 8.66
CA LYS A 23 42.75 9.40 8.99
C LYS A 23 41.62 10.20 8.32
N GLU A 24 41.24 9.90 7.08
CA GLU A 24 40.13 10.62 6.39
C GLU A 24 38.76 10.20 6.93
N GLN A 25 38.61 8.93 7.32
CA GLN A 25 37.42 8.43 8.02
C GLN A 25 37.28 9.01 9.43
N GLU A 26 38.38 9.36 10.11
CA GLU A 26 38.35 10.04 11.42
C GLU A 26 38.01 11.54 11.33
N ASP A 27 38.30 12.22 10.22
CA ASP A 27 37.86 13.61 9.96
C ASP A 27 36.41 13.70 9.46
N LEU A 28 35.84 12.57 9.02
CA LEU A 28 34.42 12.38 8.72
C LEU A 28 33.51 12.26 9.96
N LYS A 29 34.07 12.41 11.18
CA LYS A 29 33.34 12.40 12.48
C LYS A 29 31.98 13.09 12.38
N GLU A 30 30.98 12.56 13.09
CA GLU A 30 29.55 12.93 13.07
C GLU A 30 29.26 14.45 13.03
N THR A 31 30.11 15.26 13.68
CA THR A 31 30.03 16.74 13.66
C THR A 31 30.21 17.36 12.26
N SER A 32 30.98 16.72 11.38
CA SER A 32 31.22 17.11 10.00
C SER A 32 30.04 16.72 9.09
N LEU A 33 29.41 15.57 9.35
CA LEU A 33 28.27 15.08 8.57
C LEU A 33 26.98 15.87 8.86
N GLU A 34 26.64 16.06 10.13
CA GLU A 34 25.46 16.85 10.50
C GLU A 34 25.55 18.29 9.97
N ALA A 35 26.75 18.89 10.04
CA ALA A 35 26.99 20.23 9.52
C ALA A 35 26.76 20.27 8.00
N GLU A 36 27.22 19.26 7.28
CA GLU A 36 27.05 19.16 5.83
C GLU A 36 25.57 18.98 5.43
N ILE A 37 24.80 18.23 6.21
CA ILE A 37 23.37 18.04 5.96
C ILE A 37 22.60 19.31 6.26
N LYS A 38 22.90 19.98 7.38
CA LYS A 38 22.32 21.28 7.70
C LYS A 38 22.67 22.32 6.62
N ARG A 39 23.90 22.32 6.11
CA ARG A 39 24.35 23.15 4.99
C ARG A 39 23.54 22.84 3.73
N THR A 40 23.46 21.57 3.36
CA THR A 40 22.73 21.09 2.18
C THR A 40 21.26 21.48 2.26
N TYR A 41 20.59 21.18 3.37
CA TYR A 41 19.19 21.52 3.58
C TYR A 41 18.94 23.04 3.50
N ARG A 42 19.78 23.86 4.14
CA ARG A 42 19.68 25.32 4.04
C ARG A 42 19.88 25.81 2.61
N ALA A 43 20.85 25.27 1.89
CA ALA A 43 21.08 25.61 0.48
C ALA A 43 19.85 25.26 -0.37
N LEU A 44 19.27 24.08 -0.18
CA LEU A 44 18.05 23.66 -0.87
C LEU A 44 16.88 24.61 -0.61
N LEU A 45 16.66 25.01 0.65
CA LEU A 45 15.61 25.97 1.00
C LEU A 45 15.86 27.35 0.37
N GLN A 46 17.09 27.85 0.46
CA GLN A 46 17.46 29.17 -0.06
C GLN A 46 17.31 29.24 -1.59
N GLN A 47 17.70 28.16 -2.29
CA GLN A 47 17.57 28.07 -3.74
C GLN A 47 16.13 27.83 -4.18
N ALA A 48 15.32 27.10 -3.41
CA ALA A 48 13.92 26.88 -3.74
C ALA A 48 13.05 28.13 -3.56
N CYS A 49 13.38 29.01 -2.61
CA CYS A 49 12.56 30.18 -2.26
C CYS A 49 12.31 31.18 -3.41
N PRO A 50 13.31 31.59 -4.21
CA PRO A 50 13.10 32.56 -5.30
C PRO A 50 12.51 31.93 -6.57
N LEU A 51 12.36 30.61 -6.66
CA LEU A 51 11.94 29.93 -7.88
C LEU A 51 10.42 29.94 -8.09
N HIS A 52 9.99 29.91 -9.34
CA HIS A 52 8.59 29.69 -9.69
C HIS A 52 8.17 28.24 -9.42
N GLN A 53 6.86 27.99 -9.27
CA GLN A 53 6.31 26.70 -8.82
C GLN A 53 6.80 25.49 -9.64
N ASP A 54 6.86 25.59 -10.97
CA ASP A 54 7.32 24.49 -11.83
C ASP A 54 8.84 24.26 -11.72
N GLN A 55 9.61 25.34 -11.49
CA GLN A 55 11.05 25.26 -11.28
C GLN A 55 11.35 24.62 -9.92
N VAL A 56 10.62 24.99 -8.86
CA VAL A 56 10.69 24.33 -7.55
C VAL A 56 10.38 22.84 -7.69
N ARG A 57 9.35 22.48 -8.46
CA ARG A 57 9.01 21.07 -8.70
C ARG A 57 10.17 20.29 -9.30
N SER A 58 10.70 20.74 -10.43
CA SER A 58 11.84 20.08 -11.08
C SER A 58 13.08 20.05 -10.18
N TYR A 59 13.35 21.14 -9.47
CA TYR A 59 14.49 21.26 -8.55
C TYR A 59 14.39 20.25 -7.41
N ILE A 60 13.26 20.18 -6.69
CA ILE A 60 13.08 19.24 -5.58
C ILE A 60 13.10 17.79 -6.05
N GLN A 61 12.50 17.49 -7.21
CA GLN A 61 12.50 16.12 -7.75
C GLN A 61 13.90 15.65 -8.16
N LEU A 62 14.72 16.55 -8.71
CA LEU A 62 16.11 16.24 -9.04
C LEU A 62 16.93 15.91 -7.78
N HIS A 63 16.67 16.60 -6.68
CA HIS A 63 17.33 16.36 -5.39
C HIS A 63 16.81 15.09 -4.72
N GLN A 64 15.50 14.84 -4.76
CA GLN A 64 14.92 13.57 -4.33
C GLN A 64 15.60 12.40 -5.03
N GLN A 65 15.72 12.44 -6.36
CA GLN A 65 16.37 11.39 -7.14
C GLN A 65 17.85 11.19 -6.73
N GLY A 66 18.59 12.28 -6.50
CA GLY A 66 19.99 12.19 -6.06
C GLY A 66 20.13 11.51 -4.69
N LEU A 67 19.27 11.85 -3.73
CA LEU A 67 19.24 11.21 -2.41
C LEU A 67 18.80 9.74 -2.47
N GLU A 68 17.81 9.42 -3.31
CA GLU A 68 17.38 8.04 -3.57
C GLU A 68 18.53 7.19 -4.16
N GLN A 69 19.30 7.73 -5.10
CA GLN A 69 20.48 7.06 -5.66
C GLN A 69 21.55 6.79 -4.60
N MET A 70 21.82 7.74 -3.70
CA MET A 70 22.74 7.54 -2.58
C MET A 70 22.27 6.38 -1.69
N LEU A 71 20.97 6.31 -1.36
CA LEU A 71 20.42 5.22 -0.55
C LEU A 71 20.54 3.86 -1.23
N SER A 72 20.31 3.78 -2.54
CA SER A 72 20.50 2.54 -3.31
C SER A 72 21.95 2.06 -3.24
N ARG A 73 22.91 2.96 -3.43
CA ARG A 73 24.34 2.62 -3.33
C ARG A 73 24.75 2.14 -1.95
N ILE A 74 24.21 2.75 -0.89
CA ILE A 74 24.43 2.29 0.49
C ILE A 74 23.88 0.87 0.65
N ALA A 75 22.67 0.59 0.17
CA ALA A 75 22.06 -0.73 0.27
C ALA A 75 22.86 -1.80 -0.49
N GLU A 76 23.25 -1.52 -1.73
CA GLU A 76 24.08 -2.41 -2.55
C GLU A 76 25.41 -2.75 -1.85
N HIS A 77 26.04 -1.76 -1.21
CA HIS A 77 27.27 -1.99 -0.46
C HIS A 77 27.04 -2.87 0.78
N GLN A 78 25.95 -2.64 1.52
CA GLN A 78 25.57 -3.46 2.67
C GLN A 78 25.30 -4.92 2.29
N ASP A 79 24.62 -5.16 1.17
CA ASP A 79 24.36 -6.52 0.66
C ASP A 79 25.66 -7.23 0.22
N CYS A 80 26.57 -6.50 -0.42
CA CYS A 80 27.89 -7.02 -0.81
C CYS A 80 28.81 -7.32 0.39
N GLN A 81 28.64 -6.61 1.51
CA GLN A 81 29.42 -6.86 2.73
C GLN A 81 28.87 -8.05 3.52
N HIS A 82 27.55 -8.24 3.60
CA HIS A 82 26.95 -9.36 4.33
C HIS A 82 27.38 -10.75 3.84
N THR A 83 27.85 -10.86 2.59
CA THR A 83 28.38 -12.10 2.01
C THR A 83 29.86 -12.37 2.34
N ARG A 84 30.61 -11.39 2.88
CA ARG A 84 32.04 -11.51 3.21
C ARG A 84 32.22 -11.34 4.71
N LYS A 85 32.37 -12.41 5.48
CA LYS A 85 32.50 -12.36 6.96
C LYS A 85 33.91 -11.93 7.39
N GLU A 86 34.17 -10.64 7.67
CA GLU A 86 35.44 -10.19 8.28
C GLU A 86 35.22 -9.15 9.40
N GLU A 87 35.99 -9.24 10.49
CA GLU A 87 35.76 -8.52 11.77
C GLU A 87 36.06 -7.00 11.73
N THR A 88 36.82 -6.50 10.75
CA THR A 88 37.11 -5.06 10.58
C THR A 88 35.87 -4.26 10.14
N GLN A 89 34.80 -4.94 9.73
CA GLN A 89 33.60 -4.36 9.11
C GLN A 89 32.64 -3.65 10.08
N VAL A 90 32.73 -3.92 11.38
CA VAL A 90 31.71 -3.47 12.36
C VAL A 90 31.68 -1.94 12.54
N LYS A 91 32.83 -1.25 12.42
CA LYS A 91 32.93 0.22 12.57
C LYS A 91 32.52 0.98 11.31
N ASP A 92 32.81 0.47 10.12
CA ASP A 92 32.39 1.10 8.86
C ASP A 92 30.86 1.03 8.69
N LEU A 93 30.25 -0.06 9.18
CA LEU A 93 28.80 -0.24 9.15
C LEU A 93 28.04 0.76 10.05
N SER A 94 28.58 1.18 11.20
CA SER A 94 27.89 2.14 12.07
C SER A 94 27.87 3.55 11.46
N LEU A 95 29.00 4.01 10.90
CA LEU A 95 29.09 5.29 10.19
C LEU A 95 28.21 5.31 8.94
N LEU A 96 28.23 4.23 8.16
CA LEU A 96 27.38 4.10 6.97
C LEU A 96 25.88 4.10 7.34
N ASN A 97 25.51 3.47 8.45
CA ASN A 97 24.15 3.51 8.97
C ASN A 97 23.75 4.90 9.47
N ALA A 98 24.64 5.63 10.15
CA ALA A 98 24.40 7.02 10.54
C ALA A 98 24.16 7.89 9.29
N PHE A 99 25.04 7.78 8.29
CA PHE A 99 24.91 8.47 7.00
C PHE A 99 23.59 8.17 6.27
N LYS A 100 23.17 6.90 6.28
CA LYS A 100 21.87 6.47 5.76
C LYS A 100 20.69 7.14 6.48
N GLN A 101 20.68 7.16 7.82
CA GLN A 101 19.60 7.78 8.59
C GLN A 101 19.48 9.27 8.30
N GLU A 102 20.62 9.90 8.16
CA GLU A 102 20.77 11.30 7.85
C GLU A 102 20.23 11.67 6.44
N ILE A 103 20.50 10.86 5.41
CA ILE A 103 19.87 11.02 4.09
C ILE A 103 18.35 10.82 4.16
N LEU A 104 17.88 9.84 4.93
CA LEU A 104 16.45 9.60 5.13
C LEU A 104 15.76 10.79 5.80
N ASN A 105 16.41 11.40 6.79
CA ASN A 105 15.93 12.62 7.45
C ASN A 105 15.83 13.79 6.45
N LEU A 106 16.82 13.97 5.58
CA LEU A 106 16.78 15.00 4.55
C LEU A 106 15.63 14.78 3.55
N LEU A 107 15.40 13.53 3.12
CA LEU A 107 14.24 13.19 2.28
C LEU A 107 12.92 13.50 2.97
N LEU A 108 12.80 13.19 4.27
CA LEU A 108 11.61 13.51 5.05
C LEU A 108 11.39 15.03 5.15
N GLN A 109 12.44 15.80 5.37
CA GLN A 109 12.38 17.26 5.39
C GLN A 109 11.93 17.82 4.04
N LEU A 110 12.47 17.31 2.92
CA LEU A 110 12.01 17.70 1.58
C LEU A 110 10.53 17.41 1.37
N LYS A 111 10.08 16.23 1.78
CA LYS A 111 8.67 15.82 1.70
C LYS A 111 7.75 16.74 2.51
N MET A 112 8.14 17.11 3.72
CA MET A 112 7.36 17.97 4.61
C MET A 112 7.29 19.43 4.15
N ASN A 113 8.41 19.98 3.68
CA ASN A 113 8.47 21.40 3.28
C ASN A 113 7.99 21.64 1.84
N PHE A 114 8.07 20.63 0.98
CA PHE A 114 7.67 20.74 -0.42
C PHE A 114 6.70 19.62 -0.86
N PRO A 115 5.55 19.43 -0.18
CA PRO A 115 4.67 18.29 -0.40
C PRO A 115 4.08 18.23 -1.82
N LYS A 116 3.88 19.37 -2.48
CA LYS A 116 3.37 19.46 -3.86
C LYS A 116 4.45 19.24 -4.93
N ALA A 117 5.72 19.48 -4.59
CA ALA A 117 6.86 19.30 -5.48
C ALA A 117 7.43 17.87 -5.40
N PHE A 118 7.37 17.27 -4.21
CA PHE A 118 7.84 15.91 -3.93
C PHE A 118 7.12 14.88 -4.82
N ARG A 119 7.88 13.96 -5.41
CA ARG A 119 7.34 12.95 -6.32
C ARG A 119 6.88 11.74 -5.53
N HIS A 120 5.63 11.77 -5.09
CA HIS A 120 5.02 10.69 -4.29
C HIS A 120 4.81 9.38 -5.07
N THR A 121 4.82 9.43 -6.39
CA THR A 121 4.67 8.26 -7.26
C THR A 121 5.97 7.46 -7.43
N ASN A 122 7.11 8.01 -6.98
CA ASN A 122 8.38 7.27 -7.03
C ASN A 122 8.33 6.04 -6.10
N PRO A 123 9.00 4.94 -6.49
CA PRO A 123 9.15 3.79 -5.63
C PRO A 123 9.95 4.16 -4.38
N LEU A 124 9.61 3.54 -3.26
CA LEU A 124 10.38 3.67 -2.04
C LEU A 124 11.78 3.06 -2.22
N PRO A 125 12.83 3.71 -1.67
CA PRO A 125 14.11 3.08 -1.48
C PRO A 125 13.99 1.77 -0.69
N ILE A 126 14.78 0.76 -1.03
CA ILE A 126 14.78 -0.54 -0.35
C ILE A 126 15.02 -0.41 1.17
N THR A 127 15.79 0.62 1.55
CA THR A 127 16.07 1.01 2.94
C THR A 127 14.82 1.37 3.74
N LEU A 128 13.76 1.83 3.09
CA LEU A 128 12.45 2.13 3.68
C LEU A 128 11.44 0.98 3.52
N ILE A 129 11.57 0.15 2.48
CA ILE A 129 10.64 -0.97 2.22
C ILE A 129 10.70 -2.00 3.36
N HIS A 130 11.89 -2.43 3.78
CA HIS A 130 12.02 -3.44 4.84
C HIS A 130 11.37 -3.02 6.17
N PRO A 131 11.69 -1.85 6.76
CA PRO A 131 11.04 -1.43 8.00
C PRO A 131 9.54 -1.18 7.81
N PHE A 132 9.10 -0.69 6.65
CA PHE A 132 7.68 -0.56 6.33
C PHE A 132 6.95 -1.92 6.35
N ARG A 133 7.49 -2.93 5.66
CA ARG A 133 6.92 -4.29 5.64
C ARG A 133 6.89 -4.91 7.03
N ALA A 134 7.95 -4.75 7.82
CA ALA A 134 8.01 -5.27 9.18
C ALA A 134 6.94 -4.63 10.09
N ARG A 135 6.75 -3.30 10.01
CA ARG A 135 5.69 -2.61 10.76
C ARG A 135 4.30 -3.03 10.30
N SER A 136 4.08 -3.07 8.99
CA SER A 136 2.80 -3.46 8.40
C SER A 136 2.43 -4.89 8.73
N GLY A 137 3.39 -5.82 8.68
CA GLY A 137 3.19 -7.21 9.08
C GLY A 137 2.78 -7.36 10.55
N LYS A 138 3.34 -6.55 11.45
CA LYS A 138 2.87 -6.48 12.84
C LYS A 138 1.44 -5.98 12.94
N SER A 139 1.07 -4.95 12.17
CA SER A 139 -0.30 -4.45 12.12
C SER A 139 -1.28 -5.50 11.59
N ILE A 140 -0.91 -6.26 10.56
CA ILE A 140 -1.70 -7.39 10.04
C ILE A 140 -1.91 -8.41 11.15
N GLN A 141 -0.85 -8.86 11.83
CA GLN A 141 -0.94 -9.82 12.93
C GLN A 141 -1.86 -9.33 14.05
N GLN A 142 -1.77 -8.06 14.44
CA GLN A 142 -2.63 -7.47 15.46
C GLN A 142 -4.10 -7.45 15.02
N VAL A 143 -4.39 -6.99 13.80
CA VAL A 143 -5.75 -6.97 13.26
C VAL A 143 -6.32 -8.38 13.18
N THR A 144 -5.56 -9.35 12.67
CA THR A 144 -5.98 -10.75 12.54
C THR A 144 -6.24 -11.37 13.92
N SER A 145 -5.40 -11.09 14.92
CA SER A 145 -5.64 -11.53 16.30
C SER A 145 -6.94 -10.95 16.86
N ILE A 146 -7.15 -9.64 16.72
CA ILE A 146 -8.39 -8.99 17.20
C ILE A 146 -9.61 -9.62 16.53
N LEU A 147 -9.60 -9.79 15.20
CA LEU A 147 -10.73 -10.37 14.48
C LEU A 147 -10.99 -11.85 14.87
N SER A 148 -9.93 -12.61 15.11
CA SER A 148 -10.04 -13.98 15.64
C SER A 148 -10.68 -13.99 17.03
N ASP A 149 -10.26 -13.11 17.93
CA ASP A 149 -10.81 -13.00 19.29
C ASP A 149 -12.28 -12.54 19.28
N LYS A 150 -12.66 -11.76 18.26
CA LYS A 150 -14.05 -11.37 18.01
C LYS A 150 -14.88 -12.48 17.34
N GLY A 151 -14.30 -13.64 17.07
CA GLY A 151 -15.01 -14.81 16.55
C GLY A 151 -15.26 -14.80 15.05
N LEU A 152 -14.47 -14.05 14.26
CA LEU A 152 -14.57 -14.09 12.80
C LEU A 152 -14.22 -15.49 12.27
N HIS A 153 -15.00 -15.98 11.31
CA HIS A 153 -14.80 -17.33 10.76
C HIS A 153 -13.37 -17.53 10.21
N PRO A 154 -12.68 -18.65 10.50
CA PRO A 154 -11.28 -18.86 10.13
C PRO A 154 -10.99 -18.75 8.62
N GLU A 155 -11.91 -19.21 7.77
CA GLU A 155 -11.74 -19.11 6.30
C GLU A 155 -11.75 -17.66 5.83
N ILE A 156 -12.63 -16.83 6.39
CA ILE A 156 -12.74 -15.41 6.05
C ILE A 156 -11.52 -14.67 6.59
N LEU A 157 -11.09 -15.00 7.80
CA LEU A 157 -9.88 -14.46 8.41
C LEU A 157 -8.62 -14.79 7.58
N SER A 158 -8.53 -16.02 7.07
CA SER A 158 -7.44 -16.46 6.19
C SER A 158 -7.43 -15.70 4.86
N ALA A 159 -8.60 -15.60 4.19
CA ALA A 159 -8.74 -14.85 2.95
C ALA A 159 -8.43 -13.36 3.15
N PHE A 160 -8.85 -12.78 4.27
CA PHE A 160 -8.58 -11.40 4.64
C PHE A 160 -7.08 -11.16 4.89
N THR A 161 -6.43 -12.04 5.65
CA THR A 161 -4.98 -11.96 5.91
C THR A 161 -4.19 -12.06 4.60
N THR A 162 -4.55 -13.00 3.73
CA THR A 162 -3.96 -13.14 2.39
C THR A 162 -4.09 -11.87 1.56
N MET A 163 -5.26 -11.22 1.60
CA MET A 163 -5.50 -9.96 0.92
C MET A 163 -4.59 -8.84 1.44
N LEU A 164 -4.41 -8.73 2.76
CA LEU A 164 -3.52 -7.74 3.37
C LEU A 164 -2.04 -8.01 3.08
N ASP A 165 -1.62 -9.29 3.09
CA ASP A 165 -0.24 -9.68 2.76
C ASP A 165 0.12 -9.33 1.32
N ALA A 166 -0.83 -9.46 0.39
CA ALA A 166 -0.64 -9.04 -1.00
C ALA A 166 -0.46 -7.52 -1.15
N LEU A 167 -0.96 -6.70 -0.21
CA LEU A 167 -0.77 -5.23 -0.24
C LEU A 167 0.64 -4.81 0.19
N ILE A 168 1.28 -5.57 1.08
CA ILE A 168 2.64 -5.28 1.58
C ILE A 168 3.72 -5.97 0.73
N ASN A 169 3.34 -7.01 -0.01
CA ASN A 169 4.17 -7.71 -0.99
C ASN A 169 3.57 -7.64 -2.42
N PRO A 170 3.33 -6.43 -2.95
CA PRO A 170 2.81 -6.27 -4.30
C PRO A 170 3.85 -6.68 -5.35
N GLU A 171 3.38 -7.06 -6.53
CA GLU A 171 4.23 -7.29 -7.72
C GLU A 171 4.94 -6.00 -8.15
N ASN A 172 4.24 -4.87 -8.05
CA ASN A 172 4.77 -3.55 -8.36
C ASN A 172 5.49 -2.93 -7.14
N PRO A 173 6.56 -2.14 -7.34
CA PRO A 173 7.23 -1.45 -6.24
C PRO A 173 6.28 -0.54 -5.44
N ILE A 174 6.40 -0.57 -4.11
CA ILE A 174 5.62 0.30 -3.22
C ILE A 174 6.10 1.74 -3.38
N SER A 175 5.19 2.66 -3.70
CA SER A 175 5.50 4.09 -3.80
C SER A 175 5.36 4.83 -2.47
N TYR A 176 5.88 6.06 -2.38
CA TYR A 176 5.64 6.94 -1.22
C TYR A 176 4.15 7.19 -0.98
N ALA A 177 3.37 7.41 -2.05
CA ALA A 177 1.92 7.59 -1.97
C ALA A 177 1.23 6.35 -1.39
N SER A 178 1.61 5.16 -1.87
CA SER A 178 1.06 3.89 -1.39
C SER A 178 1.41 3.66 0.07
N GLN A 179 2.65 3.98 0.48
CA GLN A 179 3.08 3.87 1.88
C GLN A 179 2.25 4.77 2.81
N GLU A 180 2.08 6.04 2.45
CA GLU A 180 1.26 6.98 3.23
C GLU A 180 -0.17 6.49 3.41
N PHE A 181 -0.77 6.01 2.31
CA PHE A 181 -2.10 5.43 2.37
C PHE A 181 -2.13 4.24 3.33
N MET A 182 -1.17 3.31 3.19
CA MET A 182 -1.12 2.08 3.98
C MET A 182 -0.88 2.34 5.47
N ASP A 183 -0.01 3.30 5.81
CA ASP A 183 0.23 3.72 7.20
C ASP A 183 -1.07 4.25 7.85
N HIS A 184 -1.82 5.10 7.12
CA HIS A 184 -3.13 5.58 7.59
C HIS A 184 -4.19 4.48 7.64
N PHE A 185 -4.22 3.62 6.62
CA PHE A 185 -5.14 2.50 6.48
C PHE A 185 -4.99 1.52 7.66
N PHE A 186 -3.79 1.02 7.94
CA PHE A 186 -3.57 0.07 9.02
C PHE A 186 -3.86 0.67 10.40
N THR A 187 -3.48 1.92 10.62
CA THR A 187 -3.78 2.62 11.87
C THR A 187 -5.30 2.71 12.10
N THR A 188 -6.04 3.09 11.07
CA THR A 188 -7.49 3.25 11.17
C THR A 188 -8.20 1.89 11.22
N LEU A 189 -7.73 0.90 10.46
CA LEU A 189 -8.25 -0.46 10.48
C LEU A 189 -8.13 -1.07 11.88
N LEU A 190 -6.97 -0.95 12.52
CA LEU A 190 -6.74 -1.43 13.88
C LEU A 190 -7.70 -0.79 14.89
N LEU A 191 -7.91 0.53 14.80
CA LEU A 191 -8.87 1.24 15.67
C LEU A 191 -10.31 0.76 15.43
N LYS A 192 -10.69 0.55 14.16
CA LYS A 192 -12.05 0.11 13.81
C LYS A 192 -12.30 -1.33 14.25
N THR A 193 -11.39 -2.26 13.98
CA THR A 193 -11.56 -3.67 14.37
C THR A 193 -11.55 -3.86 15.88
N ALA A 194 -10.80 -3.04 16.63
CA ALA A 194 -10.87 -3.04 18.09
C ALA A 194 -12.27 -2.70 18.63
N SER A 195 -13.02 -1.85 17.91
CA SER A 195 -14.38 -1.43 18.27
C SER A 195 -15.48 -2.41 17.88
N PHE A 196 -15.15 -3.51 17.19
CA PHE A 196 -16.15 -4.51 16.79
C PHE A 196 -16.74 -5.24 18.01
N GLY A 197 -18.00 -5.63 17.89
CA GLY A 197 -18.70 -6.49 18.84
C GLY A 197 -18.20 -7.94 18.76
N THR A 198 -18.61 -8.75 19.74
CA THR A 198 -18.36 -10.19 19.70
C THR A 198 -19.26 -10.84 18.66
N TYR A 199 -18.71 -11.75 17.85
CA TYR A 199 -19.37 -12.39 16.70
C TYR A 199 -19.74 -11.41 15.58
N GLU A 200 -18.80 -10.53 15.25
CA GLU A 200 -19.01 -9.55 14.18
C GLU A 200 -19.25 -10.22 12.83
N GLU A 201 -20.25 -9.74 12.09
CA GLU A 201 -20.54 -10.26 10.76
C GLU A 201 -19.41 -9.88 9.78
N PRO A 202 -19.02 -10.80 8.87
CA PRO A 202 -18.03 -10.51 7.82
C PRO A 202 -18.36 -9.27 6.97
N LEU A 203 -19.65 -8.96 6.84
CA LEU A 203 -20.11 -7.76 6.15
C LEU A 203 -19.61 -6.48 6.82
N THR A 204 -19.53 -6.40 8.16
CA THR A 204 -18.98 -5.23 8.86
C THR A 204 -17.51 -4.98 8.47
N LEU A 205 -16.73 -6.05 8.30
CA LEU A 205 -15.35 -5.93 7.84
C LEU A 205 -15.29 -5.34 6.43
N ILE A 206 -16.16 -5.79 5.51
CA ILE A 206 -16.26 -5.24 4.15
C ILE A 206 -16.67 -3.77 4.18
N LEU A 207 -17.65 -3.39 5.00
CA LEU A 207 -18.07 -1.99 5.14
C LEU A 207 -16.94 -1.12 5.68
N THR A 208 -16.09 -1.67 6.55
CA THR A 208 -14.89 -0.98 7.04
C THR A 208 -13.89 -0.75 5.90
N LEU A 209 -13.65 -1.75 5.03
CA LEU A 209 -12.79 -1.60 3.86
C LEU A 209 -13.34 -0.56 2.87
N ILE A 210 -14.66 -0.50 2.69
CA ILE A 210 -15.34 0.51 1.89
C ILE A 210 -15.17 1.90 2.51
N ALA A 211 -15.35 2.03 3.82
CA ALA A 211 -15.16 3.29 4.54
C ALA A 211 -13.72 3.82 4.42
N LEU A 212 -12.73 2.92 4.36
CA LEU A 212 -11.32 3.24 4.16
C LEU A 212 -10.93 3.44 2.68
N ASN A 213 -11.85 3.16 1.75
CA ASN A 213 -11.67 3.27 0.30
C ASN A 213 -10.43 2.51 -0.23
N LEU A 214 -10.23 1.27 0.23
CA LEU A 214 -9.18 0.39 -0.28
C LEU A 214 -9.59 -0.15 -1.68
N ASN A 215 -9.40 0.66 -2.71
CA ASN A 215 -9.72 0.31 -4.10
C ASN A 215 -8.60 -0.48 -4.80
N HIS A 216 -8.17 -1.58 -4.18
CA HIS A 216 -7.17 -2.48 -4.72
C HIS A 216 -7.81 -3.76 -5.29
N PRO A 217 -7.30 -4.35 -6.38
CA PRO A 217 -7.85 -5.57 -6.97
C PRO A 217 -7.99 -6.75 -5.99
N THR A 218 -7.05 -6.91 -5.06
CA THR A 218 -7.13 -7.98 -4.04
C THR A 218 -8.28 -7.76 -3.06
N CYS A 219 -8.57 -6.51 -2.69
CA CYS A 219 -9.73 -6.17 -1.87
C CYS A 219 -11.03 -6.44 -2.62
N TYR A 220 -11.09 -6.06 -3.90
CA TYR A 220 -12.24 -6.36 -4.76
C TYR A 220 -12.49 -7.87 -4.85
N ALA A 221 -11.45 -8.66 -5.10
CA ALA A 221 -11.54 -10.12 -5.17
C ALA A 221 -12.02 -10.74 -3.85
N PHE A 222 -11.47 -10.29 -2.71
CA PHE A 222 -11.91 -10.73 -1.38
C PHE A 222 -13.41 -10.47 -1.15
N CYS A 223 -13.89 -9.26 -1.43
CA CYS A 223 -15.31 -8.92 -1.29
C CYS A 223 -16.20 -9.71 -2.25
N GLY A 224 -15.77 -9.86 -3.51
CA GLY A 224 -16.50 -10.64 -4.51
C GLY A 224 -16.65 -12.11 -4.12
N GLN A 225 -15.59 -12.74 -3.61
CA GLN A 225 -15.64 -14.11 -3.10
C GLN A 225 -16.61 -14.26 -1.93
N TYR A 226 -16.65 -13.29 -1.00
CA TYR A 226 -17.63 -13.29 0.08
C TYR A 226 -19.06 -13.22 -0.46
N PHE A 227 -19.36 -12.31 -1.39
CA PHE A 227 -20.71 -12.21 -1.97
C PHE A 227 -21.12 -13.49 -2.70
N GLN A 228 -20.20 -14.08 -3.49
CA GLN A 228 -20.45 -15.35 -4.16
C GLN A 228 -20.72 -16.48 -3.16
N SER A 229 -19.99 -16.53 -2.03
CA SER A 229 -20.25 -17.49 -0.97
C SER A 229 -21.65 -17.32 -0.38
N GLU A 230 -22.07 -16.10 -0.06
CA GLU A 230 -23.41 -15.82 0.47
C GLU A 230 -24.54 -16.19 -0.52
N ILE A 231 -24.33 -15.95 -1.82
CA ILE A 231 -25.27 -16.36 -2.87
C ILE A 231 -25.32 -17.89 -2.95
N SER A 232 -24.17 -18.57 -2.92
CA SER A 232 -24.08 -20.03 -3.03
C SER A 232 -24.75 -20.78 -1.87
N LYS A 233 -24.81 -20.17 -0.69
CA LYS A 233 -25.54 -20.70 0.48
C LYS A 233 -27.06 -20.67 0.29
N CYS A 234 -27.58 -19.90 -0.65
CA CYS A 234 -29.00 -19.79 -0.91
C CYS A 234 -29.44 -20.85 -1.94
N GLU A 235 -30.23 -21.83 -1.49
CA GLU A 235 -30.76 -22.90 -2.35
C GLU A 235 -31.75 -22.38 -3.41
N HIS A 236 -32.50 -21.33 -3.09
CA HIS A 236 -33.56 -20.81 -3.93
C HIS A 236 -33.18 -19.45 -4.52
N ARG A 237 -33.45 -19.27 -5.83
CA ARG A 237 -33.19 -18.01 -6.54
C ARG A 237 -33.80 -16.77 -5.87
N PRO A 238 -35.06 -16.78 -5.37
CA PRO A 238 -35.60 -15.62 -4.65
C PRO A 238 -34.76 -15.21 -3.44
N ASN A 239 -34.15 -16.17 -2.74
CA ASN A 239 -33.27 -15.90 -1.61
C ASN A 239 -31.94 -15.29 -2.09
N GLN A 240 -31.39 -15.74 -3.22
CA GLN A 240 -30.21 -15.14 -3.84
C GLN A 240 -30.43 -13.65 -4.18
N TYR A 241 -31.56 -13.32 -4.83
CA TYR A 241 -31.94 -11.93 -5.10
C TYR A 241 -32.05 -11.12 -3.81
N ARG A 242 -32.76 -11.65 -2.81
CA ARG A 242 -32.94 -10.98 -1.52
C ARG A 242 -31.60 -10.69 -0.86
N THR A 243 -30.69 -11.67 -0.82
CA THR A 243 -29.34 -11.52 -0.25
C THR A 243 -28.57 -10.43 -0.99
N LEU A 244 -28.54 -10.45 -2.33
CA LEU A 244 -27.88 -9.43 -3.13
C LEU A 244 -28.46 -8.03 -2.91
N TYR A 245 -29.79 -7.89 -2.87
CA TYR A 245 -30.43 -6.59 -2.61
C TYR A 245 -30.14 -6.06 -1.20
N VAL A 246 -30.06 -6.93 -0.20
CA VAL A 246 -29.67 -6.55 1.17
C VAL A 246 -28.23 -6.05 1.17
N ILE A 247 -27.29 -6.83 0.61
CA ILE A 247 -25.87 -6.43 0.52
C ILE A 247 -25.73 -5.11 -0.23
N ARG A 248 -26.38 -4.97 -1.40
CA ARG A 248 -26.39 -3.76 -2.22
C ARG A 248 -26.83 -2.54 -1.40
N LYS A 249 -27.97 -2.65 -0.72
CA LYS A 249 -28.51 -1.58 0.12
C LYS A 249 -27.53 -1.21 1.24
N THR A 250 -26.92 -2.19 1.89
CA THR A 250 -25.96 -1.97 2.97
C THR A 250 -24.69 -1.27 2.47
N ILE A 251 -24.17 -1.64 1.29
CA ILE A 251 -23.02 -0.97 0.66
C ILE A 251 -23.37 0.45 0.22
N ASP A 252 -24.53 0.65 -0.38
CA ASP A 252 -24.99 1.98 -0.84
C ASP A 252 -25.14 2.97 0.34
N GLN A 253 -25.46 2.45 1.53
CA GLN A 253 -25.52 3.22 2.78
C GLN A 253 -24.14 3.45 3.41
N ALA A 254 -23.11 2.70 3.03
CA ALA A 254 -21.77 2.85 3.55
C ALA A 254 -21.09 4.09 2.93
N ARG A 255 -20.76 5.06 3.78
CA ARG A 255 -20.03 6.26 3.34
C ARG A 255 -18.52 6.04 3.44
N ALA A 256 -17.80 6.37 2.38
CA ALA A 256 -16.35 6.51 2.44
C ALA A 256 -15.99 7.61 3.46
N THR A 257 -15.22 7.24 4.48
CA THR A 257 -14.64 8.19 5.44
C THR A 257 -13.28 8.72 4.97
N SER A 258 -12.55 7.93 4.19
CA SER A 258 -11.32 8.39 3.53
C SER A 258 -11.65 9.07 2.22
N ALA A 259 -11.16 10.30 2.05
CA ALA A 259 -11.28 11.04 0.79
C ALA A 259 -10.27 10.58 -0.28
N ARG A 260 -9.17 9.93 0.10
CA ARG A 260 -8.09 9.54 -0.82
C ARG A 260 -8.19 8.05 -1.16
N PRO A 261 -8.24 7.67 -2.45
CA PRO A 261 -8.14 6.27 -2.86
C PRO A 261 -6.71 5.72 -2.68
N TYR A 262 -6.58 4.40 -2.61
CA TYR A 262 -5.27 3.71 -2.66
C TYR A 262 -4.60 3.97 -4.01
N ASP A 263 -5.35 3.80 -5.10
CA ASP A 263 -4.89 4.04 -6.47
C ASP A 263 -5.92 4.91 -7.22
N ALA A 264 -5.46 6.02 -7.79
CA ALA A 264 -6.31 6.97 -8.50
C ALA A 264 -6.87 6.44 -9.83
N ASN A 265 -6.28 5.37 -10.39
CA ASN A 265 -6.71 4.78 -11.66
C ASN A 265 -7.91 3.84 -11.50
N TYR A 266 -8.21 3.41 -10.27
CA TYR A 266 -9.34 2.54 -9.99
C TYR A 266 -10.51 3.33 -9.42
N PRO A 267 -11.76 2.93 -9.73
CA PRO A 267 -12.92 3.53 -9.09
C PRO A 267 -12.92 3.27 -7.57
N PRO A 268 -13.62 4.08 -6.76
CA PRO A 268 -13.82 3.80 -5.35
C PRO A 268 -14.37 2.39 -5.13
N ILE A 269 -13.87 1.69 -4.11
CA ILE A 269 -14.19 0.27 -3.90
C ILE A 269 -15.70 0.02 -3.76
N GLY A 270 -16.42 0.91 -3.07
CA GLY A 270 -17.87 0.80 -2.92
C GLY A 270 -18.61 0.83 -4.28
N GLN A 271 -18.18 1.70 -5.20
CA GLN A 271 -18.76 1.78 -6.54
C GLN A 271 -18.45 0.52 -7.38
N ALA A 272 -17.23 0.01 -7.27
CA ALA A 272 -16.83 -1.23 -7.94
C ALA A 272 -17.67 -2.42 -7.46
N LEU A 273 -17.91 -2.53 -6.15
CA LEU A 273 -18.71 -3.60 -5.56
C LEU A 273 -20.20 -3.48 -5.90
N LEU A 274 -20.75 -2.26 -5.95
CA LEU A 274 -22.13 -2.05 -6.44
C LEU A 274 -22.28 -2.48 -7.90
N SER A 275 -21.29 -2.15 -8.74
CA SER A 275 -21.28 -2.56 -10.14
C SER A 275 -21.20 -4.08 -10.30
N PHE A 276 -20.43 -4.76 -9.44
CA PHE A 276 -20.39 -6.22 -9.35
C PHE A 276 -21.77 -6.79 -8.99
N ILE A 277 -22.43 -6.27 -7.96
CA ILE A 277 -23.75 -6.76 -7.54
C ILE A 277 -24.80 -6.53 -8.63
N ASP A 278 -24.78 -5.39 -9.31
CA ASP A 278 -25.70 -5.10 -10.41
C ASP A 278 -25.46 -6.06 -11.60
N ALA A 279 -24.21 -6.44 -11.88
CA ALA A 279 -23.89 -7.45 -12.89
C ALA A 279 -24.40 -8.84 -12.49
N GLU A 280 -24.26 -9.21 -11.21
CA GLU A 280 -24.72 -10.50 -10.69
C GLU A 280 -26.26 -10.59 -10.70
N LEU A 281 -26.96 -9.51 -10.34
CA LEU A 281 -28.42 -9.44 -10.45
C LEU A 281 -28.89 -9.64 -11.89
N LYS A 282 -28.25 -8.96 -12.86
CA LYS A 282 -28.54 -9.15 -14.29
C LYS A 282 -28.26 -10.57 -14.76
N HIS A 283 -27.21 -11.20 -14.23
CA HIS A 283 -26.88 -12.58 -14.55
C HIS A 283 -27.99 -13.54 -14.08
N LEU A 284 -28.48 -13.39 -12.84
CA LEU A 284 -29.61 -14.16 -12.32
C LEU A 284 -30.89 -13.93 -13.13
N GLU A 285 -31.11 -12.72 -13.64
CA GLU A 285 -32.27 -12.39 -14.49
C GLU A 285 -32.19 -13.11 -15.84
N SER A 286 -31.01 -13.09 -16.47
CA SER A 286 -30.76 -13.79 -17.72
C SER A 286 -30.97 -15.30 -17.58
N ILE A 287 -30.48 -15.91 -16.49
CA ILE A 287 -30.70 -17.34 -16.22
C ILE A 287 -32.20 -17.64 -16.07
N ASN A 288 -32.97 -16.76 -15.42
CA ASN A 288 -34.41 -16.92 -15.28
C ASN A 288 -35.13 -16.86 -16.63
N GLN A 289 -34.75 -15.94 -17.50
CA GLN A 289 -35.31 -15.83 -18.86
C GLN A 289 -35.02 -17.11 -19.67
N ILE A 290 -33.77 -17.58 -19.67
CA ILE A 290 -33.40 -18.82 -20.36
C ILE A 290 -34.17 -20.03 -19.81
N ALA A 291 -34.34 -20.11 -18.49
CA ALA A 291 -35.11 -21.19 -17.85
C ALA A 291 -36.60 -21.15 -18.24
N ALA A 292 -37.19 -19.94 -18.30
CA ALA A 292 -38.57 -19.75 -18.75
C ALA A 292 -38.73 -20.12 -20.24
N ASP A 293 -37.81 -19.69 -21.10
CA ASP A 293 -37.83 -20.02 -22.53
C ASP A 293 -37.68 -21.53 -22.76
N SER A 294 -36.76 -22.17 -22.02
CA SER A 294 -36.53 -23.62 -22.11
C SER A 294 -37.73 -24.44 -21.64
N SER A 295 -38.43 -24.00 -20.59
CA SER A 295 -39.65 -24.67 -20.12
C SER A 295 -40.83 -24.44 -21.06
N THR A 296 -40.89 -23.30 -21.76
CA THR A 296 -41.88 -23.03 -22.80
C THR A 296 -41.69 -23.94 -24.02
N VAL A 297 -40.46 -24.20 -24.45
CA VAL A 297 -40.14 -25.08 -25.61
C VAL A 297 -40.51 -26.56 -25.36
N VAL A 298 -40.47 -27.04 -24.12
CA VAL A 298 -40.84 -28.43 -23.80
C VAL A 298 -42.35 -28.67 -23.92
N TYR A 299 -43.19 -27.68 -23.59
CA TYR A 299 -44.65 -27.79 -23.72
C TYR A 299 -45.12 -27.91 -25.18
N TRP A 300 -44.37 -27.35 -26.14
CA TRP A 300 -44.73 -27.48 -27.57
C TRP A 300 -44.39 -28.85 -28.17
N LYS A 301 -43.51 -29.66 -27.55
CA LYS A 301 -43.18 -31.01 -28.05
C LYS A 301 -44.09 -32.12 -27.52
N THR A 302 -44.86 -31.88 -26.46
CA THR A 302 -45.80 -32.87 -25.90
C THR A 302 -47.23 -32.72 -26.43
N ALA A 303 -47.56 -31.63 -27.14
CA ALA A 303 -48.89 -31.39 -27.69
C ALA A 303 -49.14 -32.01 -29.09
N THR A 304 -48.15 -32.63 -29.74
CA THR A 304 -48.28 -33.16 -31.12
C THR A 304 -48.31 -34.68 -31.24
N LYS A 305 -48.74 -35.41 -30.20
CA LYS A 305 -49.01 -36.86 -30.26
C LYS A 305 -50.39 -37.19 -29.69
N SER A 306 -51.44 -36.72 -30.37
CA SER A 306 -52.80 -37.22 -30.18
C SER A 306 -53.63 -37.00 -31.45
N THR A 307 -53.40 -37.83 -32.45
CA THR A 307 -54.35 -38.17 -33.53
C THR A 307 -53.96 -39.53 -34.08
#